data_AF-A0A0M8P2P9-F1
#
_entry.id   AF-A0A0M8P2P9-F1
#
_cell.length_a   1.000
_cell.length_b   1.000
_cell.length_c   1.000
_cell.angle_alpha   90.00
_cell.angle_beta   90.00
_cell.angle_gamma   90.00
#
_symmetry.space_group_name_H-M   'P 1'
#
loop_
_entity.id
_entity.type
_entity.pdbx_description
1 polymer ?
#
loop_
_entity_poly.entity_id
_entity_poly.type
_entity_poly.pdbx_seq_one_letter_code
_entity_poly.pdbx_strand_id
1 'polypeptide(L)'
;MSTSTATPAVPPTTGMRKNGKNWHGTKKAFRPTAGLTSYAKRQELKKHSDAVKELEREMKEEAEAERKARIQRIKDRREAKEEKLRYEKMAEKMHHKRLDRLKRREKRNKLLSS
;
A
#
# COMPACT_ATOMS: atom_id res chain seq x y z
N MET A 1 13.90 49.21 -5.26
CA MET A 1 13.46 47.80 -5.35
C MET A 1 12.97 47.56 -6.77
N SER A 2 13.86 47.10 -7.67
CA SER A 2 13.54 46.91 -9.08
C SER A 2 13.38 45.42 -9.35
N THR A 3 12.13 44.96 -9.44
CA THR A 3 11.80 43.59 -9.84
C THR A 3 11.70 43.53 -11.37
N SER A 4 12.77 43.07 -12.03
CA SER A 4 12.73 42.71 -13.44
C SER A 4 11.95 41.40 -13.60
N THR A 5 10.70 41.49 -14.01
CA THR A 5 9.92 40.33 -14.46
C THR A 5 10.47 39.87 -15.80
N ALA A 6 11.20 38.75 -15.81
CA ALA A 6 11.66 38.10 -17.03
C ALA A 6 10.47 37.48 -17.77
N THR A 7 10.14 38.06 -18.93
CA THR A 7 9.11 37.56 -19.84
C THR A 7 9.55 36.20 -20.44
N PRO A 8 8.72 35.15 -20.43
CA PRO A 8 9.08 33.89 -21.06
C PRO A 8 9.12 34.07 -22.59
N ALA A 9 10.30 33.85 -23.18
CA ALA A 9 10.49 33.87 -24.62
C ALA A 9 9.72 32.71 -25.27
N VAL A 10 8.60 33.04 -25.92
CA VAL A 10 7.84 32.10 -26.75
C VAL A 10 8.68 31.78 -28.00
N PRO A 11 9.00 30.50 -28.28
CA PRO A 11 9.76 30.15 -29.47
C PRO A 11 8.96 30.51 -30.74
N PRO A 12 9.62 30.96 -31.82
CA PRO A 12 8.93 31.34 -33.05
C PRO A 12 8.15 30.14 -33.59
N THR A 13 6.83 30.29 -33.70
CA THR A 13 5.93 29.25 -34.23
C THR A 13 6.05 29.20 -35.75
N THR A 14 7.00 28.42 -36.25
CA THR A 14 7.12 28.16 -37.69
C THR A 14 5.87 27.41 -38.18
N GLY A 15 5.23 27.95 -39.23
CA GLY A 15 3.98 27.50 -39.87
C GLY A 15 3.49 26.09 -39.50
N MET A 16 2.50 26.03 -38.60
CA MET A 16 1.86 24.79 -38.15
C MET A 16 0.97 24.23 -39.27
N ARG A 17 1.36 23.13 -39.91
CA ARG A 17 0.48 22.43 -40.87
C ARG A 17 -0.69 21.79 -40.09
N LYS A 18 -1.94 22.06 -40.48
CA LYS A 18 -3.16 21.53 -39.82
C LYS A 18 -3.27 20.00 -39.83
N ASN A 19 -2.66 19.34 -40.81
CA ASN A 19 -2.58 17.88 -40.91
C ASN A 19 -1.12 17.46 -41.13
N GLY A 20 -0.37 17.29 -40.04
CA GLY A 20 1.05 16.97 -40.07
C GLY A 20 1.50 16.14 -38.87
N LYS A 21 2.78 15.77 -38.85
CA LYS A 21 3.43 15.08 -37.72
C LYS A 21 3.83 16.08 -36.62
N ASN A 22 2.91 16.93 -36.17
CA ASN A 22 3.20 18.02 -35.23
C ASN A 22 3.64 17.53 -33.84
N TRP A 23 3.27 16.30 -33.49
CA TRP A 23 3.70 15.61 -32.26
C TRP A 23 5.13 15.08 -32.34
N HIS A 24 5.70 14.97 -33.55
CA HIS A 24 7.11 14.66 -33.71
C HIS A 24 7.92 15.96 -33.59
N GLY A 25 8.86 16.00 -32.64
CA GLY A 25 9.82 17.09 -32.56
C GLY A 25 10.68 17.20 -33.82
N THR A 26 11.06 18.42 -34.19
CA THR A 26 12.01 18.67 -35.27
C THR A 26 13.34 17.99 -34.98
N LYS A 27 13.74 17.04 -35.83
CA LYS A 27 15.00 16.31 -35.69
C LYS A 27 16.18 17.28 -35.89
N LYS A 28 16.98 17.49 -34.86
CA LYS A 28 18.26 18.21 -34.95
C LYS A 28 19.33 17.25 -35.51
N ALA A 29 20.29 17.79 -36.24
CA ALA A 29 21.44 17.01 -36.69
C ALA A 29 22.20 16.40 -35.50
N PHE A 30 22.63 15.14 -35.63
CA PHE A 30 23.40 14.46 -34.60
C PHE A 30 24.74 15.18 -34.39
N ARG A 31 25.05 15.47 -33.12
CA ARG A 31 26.30 16.10 -32.71
C ARG A 31 26.91 15.27 -31.58
N PRO A 32 28.04 14.59 -31.78
CA PRO A 32 28.64 13.69 -30.79
C PRO A 32 28.90 14.35 -29.42
N THR A 33 29.14 15.66 -29.41
CA THR A 33 29.43 16.43 -28.20
C THR A 33 28.21 17.11 -27.58
N ALA A 34 27.05 17.08 -28.25
CA ALA A 34 25.84 17.68 -27.72
C ALA A 34 25.28 16.80 -26.59
N GLY A 35 25.37 17.28 -25.35
CA GLY A 35 24.89 16.57 -24.16
C GLY A 35 26.00 16.15 -23.18
N LEU A 36 27.27 16.42 -23.48
CA LEU A 36 28.36 16.30 -22.51
C LEU A 36 28.16 17.32 -21.39
N THR A 37 27.72 16.85 -20.23
CA THR A 37 27.66 17.66 -19.00
C THR A 37 29.01 17.63 -18.29
N SER A 38 29.31 18.65 -17.47
CA SER A 38 30.47 18.58 -16.59
C SER A 38 30.26 17.48 -15.54
N TYR A 39 31.36 16.89 -15.05
CA TYR A 39 31.30 15.88 -13.99
C TYR A 39 30.60 16.41 -12.74
N ALA A 40 30.87 17.66 -12.37
CA ALA A 40 30.20 18.36 -11.26
C ALA A 40 28.67 18.32 -11.40
N LYS A 41 28.14 18.68 -12.57
CA LYS A 41 26.69 18.65 -12.83
C LYS A 41 26.10 17.24 -12.76
N ARG A 42 26.84 16.21 -13.18
CA ARG A 42 26.40 14.80 -13.01
C ARG A 42 26.35 14.38 -11.55
N GLN A 43 27.31 14.83 -10.74
CA GLN A 43 27.34 14.52 -9.31
C GLN A 43 26.18 15.18 -8.56
N GLU A 44 25.86 16.43 -8.89
CA GLU A 44 24.67 17.11 -8.34
C GLU A 44 23.38 16.37 -8.70
N LEU A 45 23.22 15.95 -9.96
CA LEU A 45 22.06 15.18 -10.40
C LEU A 45 21.94 13.83 -9.69
N LYS A 46 23.07 13.15 -9.45
CA LYS A 46 23.09 11.89 -8.67
C LYS A 46 22.63 12.12 -7.23
N LYS A 47 23.20 13.11 -6.54
CA LYS A 47 22.80 13.49 -5.18
C LYS A 47 21.30 13.80 -5.09
N HIS A 48 20.77 14.56 -6.06
CA HIS A 48 19.34 14.82 -6.13
C HIS A 48 18.53 13.53 -6.33
N SER A 49 18.96 12.65 -7.24
CA SER A 49 18.27 11.38 -7.46
C SER A 49 18.30 10.44 -6.25
N ASP A 50 19.39 10.47 -5.49
CA ASP A 50 19.54 9.65 -4.29
C ASP A 50 18.64 10.17 -3.15
N ALA A 51 18.58 11.49 -2.96
CA ALA A 51 17.65 12.11 -2.01
C ALA A 51 16.17 11.79 -2.33
N VAL A 52 15.80 11.80 -3.62
CA VAL A 52 14.43 11.42 -4.03
C VAL A 52 14.14 9.95 -3.74
N LYS A 53 15.10 9.05 -3.98
CA LYS A 53 14.93 7.62 -3.69
C LYS A 53 14.84 7.33 -2.20
N GLU A 54 15.60 8.06 -1.37
CA GLU A 54 15.51 7.93 0.09
C GLU A 54 14.11 8.30 0.58
N LEU A 55 13.57 9.43 0.11
CA LEU A 55 12.20 9.85 0.44
C LEU A 55 11.15 8.86 -0.07
N GLU A 56 11.33 8.30 -1.27
CA GLU A 56 10.43 7.25 -1.80
C GLU A 56 10.49 5.98 -0.95
N ARG A 57 11.68 5.60 -0.46
CA ARG A 57 11.86 4.43 0.40
C ARG A 57 11.16 4.64 1.74
N GLU A 58 11.35 5.80 2.37
CA GLU A 58 10.70 6.16 3.64
C GLU A 58 9.17 6.08 3.51
N MET A 59 8.60 6.66 2.46
CA MET A 59 7.16 6.61 2.19
C MET A 59 6.64 5.17 2.01
N LYS A 60 7.42 4.31 1.35
CA LYS A 60 7.06 2.89 1.17
C LYS A 60 7.13 2.12 2.49
N GLU A 61 8.16 2.36 3.30
CA GLU A 61 8.33 1.70 4.60
C GLU A 61 7.19 2.07 5.56
N GLU A 62 6.77 3.34 5.59
CA GLU A 62 5.61 3.79 6.36
C GLU A 62 4.31 3.10 5.91
N ALA A 63 4.03 3.07 4.60
CA ALA A 63 2.85 2.42 4.07
C ALA A 63 2.83 0.90 4.37
N GLU A 64 3.99 0.24 4.31
CA GLU A 64 4.11 -1.16 4.70
C GLU A 64 3.92 -1.38 6.20
N ALA A 65 4.43 -0.49 7.05
CA ALA A 65 4.27 -0.55 8.49
C ALA A 65 2.79 -0.44 8.88
N GLU A 66 2.06 0.50 8.27
CA GLU A 66 0.61 0.63 8.46
C GLU A 66 -0.15 -0.62 8.02
N ARG A 67 0.21 -1.17 6.85
CA ARG A 67 -0.38 -2.41 6.34
C ARG A 67 -0.12 -3.59 7.29
N LYS A 68 1.11 -3.73 7.78
CA LYS A 68 1.49 -4.78 8.75
C LYS A 68 0.73 -4.60 10.06
N ALA A 69 0.61 -3.38 10.58
CA ALA A 69 -0.18 -3.09 11.78
C ALA A 69 -1.66 -3.46 11.62
N ARG A 70 -2.26 -3.16 10.45
CA ARG A 70 -3.63 -3.56 10.15
C ARG A 70 -3.79 -5.08 10.11
N ILE A 71 -2.86 -5.79 9.47
CA ILE A 71 -2.87 -7.25 9.40
C ILE A 71 -2.76 -7.84 10.81
N GLN A 72 -1.85 -7.32 11.64
CA GLN A 72 -1.68 -7.81 13.00
C GLN A 72 -2.96 -7.65 13.83
N ARG A 73 -3.58 -6.46 13.82
CA ARG A 73 -4.87 -6.22 14.50
C ARG A 73 -5.99 -7.18 14.06
N ILE A 74 -5.99 -7.60 12.79
CA ILE A 74 -6.97 -8.57 12.28
C ILE A 74 -6.66 -9.98 12.80
N LYS A 75 -5.38 -10.37 12.84
CA LYS A 75 -4.95 -11.66 13.39
C LYS A 75 -5.27 -11.75 14.88
N ASP A 76 -4.87 -10.76 15.66
CA ASP A 76 -5.11 -10.70 17.11
C ASP A 76 -6.61 -10.83 17.43
N ARG A 77 -7.46 -10.16 16.64
CA ARG A 77 -8.93 -10.25 16.79
C ARG A 77 -9.47 -11.65 16.47
N ARG A 78 -8.92 -12.32 15.45
CA ARG A 78 -9.33 -13.68 15.09
C ARG A 78 -8.90 -14.67 16.15
N GLU A 79 -7.66 -14.57 16.62
CA GLU A 79 -7.10 -15.41 17.68
C GLU A 79 -7.92 -15.24 18.98
N ALA A 80 -8.19 -14.01 19.41
CA ALA A 80 -9.04 -13.75 20.58
C ALA A 80 -10.45 -14.34 20.43
N LYS A 81 -11.03 -14.28 19.22
CA LYS A 81 -12.35 -14.89 18.95
C LYS A 81 -12.29 -16.42 18.99
N GLU A 82 -11.25 -17.03 18.42
CA GLU A 82 -11.04 -18.47 18.43
C GLU A 82 -10.83 -19.01 19.84
N GLU A 83 -10.04 -18.32 20.66
CA GLU A 83 -9.86 -18.65 22.08
C GLU A 83 -11.19 -18.57 22.84
N LYS A 84 -11.95 -17.49 22.66
CA LYS A 84 -13.27 -17.35 23.27
C LYS A 84 -14.21 -18.51 22.88
N LEU A 85 -14.29 -18.83 21.59
CA LEU A 85 -15.10 -19.94 21.08
C LEU A 85 -14.63 -21.30 21.62
N ARG A 86 -13.32 -21.48 21.81
CA ARG A 86 -12.77 -22.70 22.42
C ARG A 86 -13.22 -22.85 23.87
N TYR A 87 -13.19 -21.77 24.65
CA TYR A 87 -13.67 -21.78 26.03
C TYR A 87 -15.18 -22.02 26.11
N GLU A 88 -15.97 -21.39 25.23
CA GLU A 88 -17.42 -21.61 25.14
C GLU A 88 -17.75 -23.07 24.84
N LYS A 89 -17.11 -23.68 23.83
CA LYS A 89 -17.28 -25.11 23.52
C LYS A 89 -16.89 -26.03 24.69
N MET A 90 -15.87 -25.66 25.45
CA MET A 90 -15.46 -26.43 26.62
C MET A 90 -16.52 -26.32 27.74
N ALA A 91 -17.05 -25.13 27.96
CA ALA A 91 -18.12 -24.90 28.93
C ALA A 91 -19.40 -25.65 28.54
N GLU A 92 -19.82 -25.58 27.27
CA GLU A 92 -20.94 -26.36 26.73
C GLU A 92 -20.75 -27.86 26.93
N LYS A 93 -19.55 -28.39 26.66
CA LYS A 93 -19.24 -29.80 26.88
C LYS A 93 -19.38 -30.20 28.35
N MET A 94 -18.93 -29.36 29.28
CA MET A 94 -19.08 -29.62 30.71
C MET A 94 -20.54 -29.51 31.16
N HIS A 95 -21.28 -28.52 30.65
CA HIS A 95 -22.70 -28.35 30.90
C HIS A 95 -23.51 -29.56 30.40
N HIS A 96 -23.25 -30.02 29.17
CA HIS A 96 -23.85 -31.22 28.61
C HIS A 96 -23.58 -32.46 29.46
N LYS A 97 -22.32 -32.68 29.87
CA LYS A 97 -21.95 -33.78 30.78
C LYS A 97 -22.71 -33.71 32.11
N ARG A 98 -22.95 -32.51 32.66
CA ARG A 98 -23.73 -32.33 33.89
C ARG A 98 -25.19 -32.70 33.67
N LEU A 99 -25.80 -32.22 32.59
CA LEU A 99 -27.18 -32.55 32.24
C LEU A 99 -27.35 -34.06 32.02
N ASP A 100 -26.41 -34.72 31.34
CA ASP A 100 -26.47 -36.16 31.13
C ASP A 100 -26.35 -36.97 32.42
N ARG A 101 -25.57 -36.49 33.40
CA ARG A 101 -25.50 -37.10 34.73
C ARG A 101 -26.83 -36.97 35.47
N LEU A 102 -27.50 -35.83 35.38
CA LEU A 102 -28.82 -35.62 35.96
C LEU A 102 -29.88 -36.51 35.29
N LYS A 103 -29.93 -36.52 33.95
CA LYS A 103 -30.84 -37.41 33.18
C LYS A 103 -30.67 -38.89 33.54
N ARG A 104 -29.43 -39.36 33.74
CA ARG A 104 -29.16 -40.73 34.18
C ARG A 104 -29.68 -41.03 35.60
N ARG A 105 -29.63 -40.06 36.51
CA ARG A 105 -30.17 -40.20 37.87
C ARG A 105 -31.69 -40.23 37.90
N GLU A 106 -32.33 -39.46 37.02
CA GLU A 106 -33.79 -39.40 36.89
C GLU A 106 -34.41 -40.72 36.40
N LYS A 107 -33.59 -41.65 35.85
CA LYS A 107 -34.01 -42.98 35.36
C LYS A 107 -35.28 -42.96 34.48
N ARG A 108 -35.56 -41.84 33.79
CA ARG A 108 -36.71 -41.74 32.88
C ARG A 108 -36.53 -42.73 31.74
N ASN A 109 -37.52 -43.60 31.56
CA ASN A 109 -37.56 -44.49 30.42
C ASN A 109 -37.98 -43.70 29.18
N LYS A 110 -37.07 -43.53 28.23
CA LYS A 110 -37.28 -42.71 27.03
C LYS A 110 -38.40 -43.24 26.11
N LEU A 111 -38.75 -44.52 26.23
CA LEU A 111 -39.78 -45.19 25.41
C LEU A 111 -41.19 -45.06 26.00
N LEU A 112 -41.30 -44.72 27.28
CA LEU A 112 -42.58 -44.47 27.93
C LEU A 112 -42.83 -42.96 27.86
N SER A 113 -43.69 -42.57 26.93
CA SER A 113 -44.21 -41.20 26.89
C SER A 113 -45.19 -41.03 28.05
N SER A 114 -44.96 -40.00 28.85
CA SER A 114 -45.90 -39.46 29.84
C SER A 114 -46.04 -37.98 29.57
#